data_AF-A0A8S1K7D8-F1
#
_entry.id   AF-A0A8S1K7D8-F1
#
_cell.length_a   1.000
_cell.length_b   1.000
_cell.length_c   1.000
_cell.angle_alpha   90.00
_cell.angle_beta   90.00
_cell.angle_gamma   90.00
#
_symmetry.space_group_name_H-M   'P 1'
#
loop_
_entity.id
_entity.type
_entity.pdbx_description
1 polymer ?
#
loop_
_entity_poly.entity_id
_entity_poly.type
_entity_poly.pdbx_seq_one_letter_code
_entity_poly.pdbx_strand_id
1 'polypeptide(L)'
;MNPTNDQLQTSVQNANQSSQDTNNSLGSIVVQVQPCGIIDEICQIIDLNIVKCDHQGLNKYACLNIKTQPCIWIKNNDQDFEHCEERIPEGYCEEQNGNEKLNVSVNAILCSMVQENDPCSYDSSKQKCKKPDDNLTYCDVEGINVYGCVQIKNCYYQNQKCQLFDPNLNLTCKDVQFANELVCSQIKNDGCKHNLLEFGCIQSSILDSCSTSGINMNGCNSNEQCQWNNEKCQCKMLLDLYKDCSEHIDYLNCINSDKCYFEQTMFIENLGICKEKQCNDNNLCNYELYKGKICYQNFNGQCIEATSCDQIKGPSINCSIFSFNDLQCVSDGNDGCIQFQSCENLSRIQCINYSDYCILLNSCITKQCHHISDQYQCINFDCAWINKQCINQIQCSEILQEKDCNNNQYQGVQCTWNLVKNDNIDTQICTSEGCNFLHKNSSCQGTQIGQSVCLQTQDLICLSCEQISDICECMEKVEYCTYNIQKNRCISQPCQNYNKQSCPKNRCYFYEQHQICIPQCQFQSSKTQCQKLTLCIWDEYQRPPCIDTQYVKDNVLTNILVDKALDRVLTLIPFFLLLQL
;
A
#
# COMPACT_ATOMS: atom_id res chain seq x y z
N MET A 1 49.54 -49.34 11.72
CA MET A 1 49.54 -49.93 10.36
C MET A 1 49.42 -48.79 9.38
N ASN A 2 50.55 -48.44 8.74
CA ASN A 2 50.64 -47.63 7.51
C ASN A 2 50.06 -48.44 6.33
N PRO A 3 49.64 -47.83 5.20
CA PRO A 3 50.44 -46.90 4.37
C PRO A 3 49.66 -45.64 3.91
N THR A 4 50.21 -44.46 3.58
CA THR A 4 51.32 -43.96 2.73
C THR A 4 51.23 -44.19 1.22
N ASN A 5 51.52 -43.09 0.51
CA ASN A 5 51.88 -42.88 -0.90
C ASN A 5 50.75 -42.79 -1.93
N ASP A 6 50.85 -42.04 -3.01
CA ASP A 6 51.63 -40.90 -3.53
C ASP A 6 51.50 -41.02 -5.05
N GLN A 7 51.52 -39.89 -5.76
CA GLN A 7 51.81 -39.75 -7.21
C GLN A 7 50.75 -40.23 -8.23
N LEU A 8 50.32 -39.29 -9.09
CA LEU A 8 50.64 -39.41 -10.52
C LEU A 8 50.64 -38.04 -11.21
N GLN A 9 51.79 -37.68 -11.78
CA GLN A 9 51.97 -36.65 -12.80
C GLN A 9 51.85 -37.27 -14.20
N THR A 10 51.48 -36.42 -15.17
CA THR A 10 51.86 -36.39 -16.60
C THR A 10 51.29 -37.40 -17.62
N SER A 11 50.56 -36.84 -18.61
CA SER A 11 50.63 -37.08 -20.07
C SER A 11 49.71 -36.04 -20.73
N VAL A 12 50.11 -35.00 -21.48
CA VAL A 12 50.90 -34.85 -22.72
C VAL A 12 50.27 -35.52 -23.95
N GLN A 13 49.88 -34.65 -24.91
CA GLN A 13 49.73 -34.81 -26.37
C GLN A 13 48.50 -35.52 -26.97
N ASN A 14 47.63 -34.75 -27.64
CA ASN A 14 47.66 -34.56 -29.10
C ASN A 14 46.42 -33.81 -29.62
N ALA A 15 46.63 -32.73 -30.37
CA ALA A 15 46.07 -32.51 -31.72
C ALA A 15 46.46 -31.11 -32.21
N ASN A 16 47.34 -31.10 -33.21
CA ASN A 16 47.76 -29.95 -33.99
C ASN A 16 46.82 -29.74 -35.19
N GLN A 17 46.81 -28.49 -35.67
CA GLN A 17 46.61 -28.01 -37.05
C GLN A 17 45.24 -27.55 -37.55
N SER A 18 45.23 -26.23 -37.79
CA SER A 18 44.74 -25.42 -38.92
C SER A 18 43.95 -24.24 -38.34
N SER A 19 44.16 -22.99 -38.70
CA SER A 19 44.63 -22.42 -39.96
C SER A 19 45.22 -21.03 -39.69
N GLN A 20 46.13 -20.63 -40.57
CA GLN A 20 46.79 -19.33 -40.60
C GLN A 20 45.79 -18.23 -40.97
N ASP A 21 45.73 -17.18 -40.15
CA ASP A 21 45.42 -15.82 -40.60
C ASP A 21 46.29 -14.85 -39.78
N THR A 22 47.41 -14.45 -40.38
CA THR A 22 48.31 -13.43 -39.87
C THR A 22 47.70 -12.05 -40.12
N ASN A 23 46.98 -11.53 -39.12
CA ASN A 23 46.81 -10.09 -38.95
C ASN A 23 47.73 -9.62 -37.82
N ASN A 24 48.66 -8.73 -38.15
CA ASN A 24 49.52 -8.01 -37.22
C ASN A 24 48.65 -7.23 -36.21
N SER A 25 48.35 -7.85 -35.08
CA SER A 25 47.95 -7.15 -33.87
C SER A 25 49.23 -6.59 -33.24
N LEU A 26 49.46 -5.29 -33.40
CA LEU A 26 50.33 -4.56 -32.49
C LEU A 26 49.72 -4.70 -31.10
N GLY A 27 50.26 -5.64 -30.31
CA GLY A 27 49.94 -5.76 -28.91
C GLY A 27 50.37 -4.48 -28.21
N SER A 28 49.40 -3.61 -27.90
CA SER A 28 49.60 -2.53 -26.94
C SER A 28 50.10 -3.15 -25.65
N ILE A 29 51.38 -2.91 -25.33
CA ILE A 29 51.94 -3.20 -24.02
C ILE A 29 51.17 -2.30 -23.06
N VAL A 30 50.19 -2.87 -22.36
CA VAL A 30 49.50 -2.20 -21.26
C VAL A 30 50.52 -2.05 -20.15
N VAL A 31 51.13 -0.88 -20.06
CA VAL A 31 52.00 -0.51 -18.94
C VAL A 31 51.10 -0.47 -17.70
N GLN A 32 51.24 -1.47 -16.82
CA GLN A 32 50.57 -1.45 -15.52
C GLN A 32 51.13 -0.27 -14.71
N VAL A 33 50.33 0.77 -14.57
CA VAL A 33 50.68 1.92 -13.73
C VAL A 33 50.59 1.49 -12.27
N GLN A 34 51.73 1.48 -11.57
CA GLN A 34 51.79 1.17 -10.14
C GLN A 34 51.43 2.40 -9.29
N PRO A 35 50.89 2.21 -8.07
CA PRO A 35 50.63 3.33 -7.16
C PRO A 35 51.97 3.92 -6.71
N CYS A 36 52.22 5.19 -7.02
CA CYS A 36 53.45 5.88 -6.60
C CYS A 36 53.14 7.26 -6.00
N GLY A 37 54.05 7.70 -5.12
CA GLY A 37 54.06 9.02 -4.48
C GLY A 37 55.51 9.50 -4.31
N ILE A 38 55.72 10.79 -4.06
CA ILE A 38 57.07 11.35 -3.91
C ILE A 38 57.61 11.03 -2.51
N ILE A 39 58.70 10.27 -2.45
CA ILE A 39 59.48 9.99 -1.24
C ILE A 39 60.94 10.29 -1.60
N ASP A 40 61.59 11.18 -0.84
CA ASP A 40 62.96 11.63 -1.12
C ASP A 40 63.16 12.14 -2.56
N GLU A 41 62.25 13.01 -3.03
CA GLU A 41 62.27 13.64 -4.37
C GLU A 41 62.10 12.70 -5.57
N ILE A 42 61.88 11.39 -5.35
CA ILE A 42 61.62 10.40 -6.42
C ILE A 42 60.25 9.74 -6.25
N CYS A 43 59.57 9.35 -7.35
CA CYS A 43 58.34 8.58 -7.24
C CYS A 43 58.66 7.15 -6.80
N GLN A 44 58.22 6.78 -5.60
CA GLN A 44 58.38 5.43 -5.06
C GLN A 44 57.02 4.76 -4.91
N ILE A 45 57.01 3.43 -4.93
CA ILE A 45 55.80 2.65 -4.67
C ILE A 45 55.36 2.91 -3.23
N ILE A 46 54.08 3.16 -3.03
CA ILE A 46 53.49 3.50 -1.73
C ILE A 46 52.46 2.46 -1.29
N ASP A 47 52.28 2.33 0.03
CA ASP A 47 51.27 1.47 0.63
C ASP A 47 49.91 2.19 0.75
N LEU A 48 48.93 1.74 -0.03
CA LEU A 48 47.58 2.29 -0.10
C LEU A 48 46.77 2.14 1.19
N ASN A 49 47.23 1.32 2.14
CA ASN A 49 46.58 1.14 3.44
C ASN A 49 47.06 2.13 4.51
N ILE A 50 48.12 2.90 4.22
CA ILE A 50 48.74 3.81 5.20
C ILE A 50 48.80 5.24 4.66
N VAL A 51 48.97 5.40 3.34
CA VAL A 51 49.04 6.70 2.69
C VAL A 51 47.73 7.49 2.82
N LYS A 52 47.85 8.81 2.86
CA LYS A 52 46.74 9.78 2.93
C LYS A 52 46.54 10.50 1.61
N CYS A 53 45.36 11.10 1.39
CA CYS A 53 45.06 11.81 0.14
C CYS A 53 45.98 13.03 -0.09
N ASP A 54 46.53 13.63 0.97
CA ASP A 54 47.41 14.80 0.92
C ASP A 54 48.90 14.48 0.72
N HIS A 55 49.25 13.19 0.53
CA HIS A 55 50.62 12.79 0.27
C HIS A 55 51.13 13.43 -1.02
N GLN A 56 52.35 13.98 -0.98
CA GLN A 56 52.90 14.69 -2.13
C GLN A 56 53.15 13.75 -3.32
N GLY A 57 52.81 14.25 -4.51
CA GLY A 57 53.09 13.59 -5.79
C GLY A 57 52.40 12.25 -6.01
N LEU A 58 51.28 12.00 -5.34
CA LEU A 58 50.42 10.85 -5.66
C LEU A 58 50.06 10.88 -7.15
N ASN A 59 50.20 9.75 -7.83
CA ASN A 59 49.61 9.60 -9.15
C ASN A 59 48.11 9.30 -9.05
N LYS A 60 47.38 9.50 -10.15
CA LYS A 60 45.93 9.25 -10.23
C LYS A 60 45.54 7.86 -9.72
N TYR A 61 46.31 6.84 -10.12
CA TYR A 61 46.05 5.47 -9.70
C TYR A 61 46.15 5.30 -8.19
N ALA A 62 47.20 5.82 -7.55
CA ALA A 62 47.35 5.78 -6.11
C ALA A 62 46.19 6.49 -5.41
N CYS A 63 45.91 7.74 -5.78
CA CYS A 63 44.84 8.55 -5.19
C CYS A 63 43.48 7.84 -5.16
N LEU A 64 43.08 7.25 -6.30
CA LEU A 64 41.76 6.63 -6.44
C LEU A 64 41.68 5.23 -5.81
N ASN A 65 42.80 4.64 -5.39
CA ASN A 65 42.85 3.32 -4.74
C ASN A 65 43.22 3.41 -3.23
N ILE A 66 43.32 4.61 -2.66
CA ILE A 66 43.46 4.79 -1.20
C ILE A 66 42.24 4.20 -0.50
N LYS A 67 42.46 3.37 0.52
CA LYS A 67 41.40 2.62 1.24
C LYS A 67 41.01 3.22 2.59
N THR A 68 41.71 4.26 3.03
CA THR A 68 41.63 4.81 4.39
C THR A 68 40.85 6.12 4.47
N GLN A 69 40.70 6.85 3.35
CA GLN A 69 40.13 8.20 3.32
C GLN A 69 39.33 8.43 2.02
N PRO A 70 38.33 9.33 2.03
CA PRO A 70 37.60 9.72 0.83
C PRO A 70 38.44 10.70 0.00
N CYS A 71 39.04 10.20 -1.09
CA CYS A 71 39.93 11.00 -1.93
C CYS A 71 39.30 11.34 -3.27
N ILE A 72 39.66 12.51 -3.80
CA ILE A 72 39.36 12.91 -5.17
C ILE A 72 40.63 13.24 -5.95
N TRP A 73 40.59 12.96 -7.24
CA TRP A 73 41.57 13.41 -8.21
C TRP A 73 40.98 14.58 -8.99
N ILE A 74 41.61 15.75 -8.89
CA ILE A 74 41.19 16.95 -9.60
C ILE A 74 42.09 17.15 -10.81
N LYS A 75 41.46 17.31 -11.97
CA LYS A 75 42.12 17.81 -13.18
C LYS A 75 41.53 19.17 -13.52
N ASN A 76 42.34 20.22 -13.34
CA ASN A 76 41.96 21.56 -13.80
C ASN A 76 42.24 21.65 -15.30
N ASN A 77 41.26 22.08 -16.10
CA ASN A 77 41.44 22.23 -17.55
C ASN A 77 42.28 23.46 -17.91
N ASP A 78 42.37 24.46 -17.01
CA ASP A 78 43.03 25.74 -17.26
C ASP A 78 44.45 25.81 -16.70
N GLN A 79 44.80 24.88 -15.82
CA GLN A 79 46.11 24.81 -15.15
C GLN A 79 46.53 23.35 -15.23
N ASP A 80 47.67 23.04 -15.86
CA ASP A 80 48.24 21.68 -16.01
C ASP A 80 48.63 21.01 -14.67
N PHE A 81 47.90 21.32 -13.60
CA PHE A 81 48.06 20.81 -12.27
C PHE A 81 46.97 19.77 -11.99
N GLU A 82 47.41 18.53 -11.80
CA GLU A 82 46.58 17.43 -11.32
C GLU A 82 47.06 17.05 -9.92
N HIS A 83 46.12 16.92 -8.98
CA HIS A 83 46.45 16.55 -7.61
C HIS A 83 45.37 15.70 -6.96
N CYS A 84 45.78 15.03 -5.88
CA CYS A 84 44.89 14.30 -4.99
C CYS A 84 44.56 15.18 -3.79
N GLU A 85 43.31 15.15 -3.33
CA GLU A 85 42.91 15.78 -2.07
C GLU A 85 41.83 14.97 -1.35
N GLU A 86 41.76 15.12 -0.03
CA GLU A 86 40.69 14.54 0.78
C GLU A 86 39.42 15.38 0.63
N ARG A 87 38.27 14.72 0.43
CA ARG A 87 36.97 15.39 0.35
C ARG A 87 35.93 14.63 1.14
N ILE A 88 35.29 15.34 2.07
CA ILE A 88 34.09 14.86 2.75
C ILE A 88 32.93 15.03 1.76
N PRO A 89 32.14 13.98 1.48
CA PRO A 89 31.00 14.10 0.57
C PRO A 89 29.92 15.01 1.19
N GLU A 90 29.39 15.91 0.39
CA GLU A 90 28.29 16.82 0.74
C GLU A 90 27.23 16.73 -0.34
N GLY A 91 25.94 16.62 0.03
CA GLY A 91 24.84 16.54 -0.91
C GLY A 91 24.57 15.13 -1.47
N TYR A 92 24.02 15.08 -2.68
CA TYR A 92 23.54 13.84 -3.32
C TYR A 92 24.66 13.05 -4.00
N CYS A 93 24.40 11.77 -4.33
CA CYS A 93 25.40 10.85 -4.86
C CYS A 93 26.05 11.34 -6.16
N GLU A 94 25.27 11.91 -7.09
CA GLU A 94 25.80 12.35 -8.38
C GLU A 94 26.56 13.67 -8.30
N GLU A 95 26.27 14.51 -7.30
CA GLU A 95 26.94 15.80 -7.06
C GLU A 95 28.42 15.62 -6.65
N GLN A 96 28.76 14.43 -6.15
CA GLN A 96 30.14 14.07 -5.82
C GLN A 96 31.07 14.04 -7.04
N ASN A 97 30.51 13.93 -8.24
CA ASN A 97 31.27 13.87 -9.49
C ASN A 97 31.75 15.23 -9.99
N GLY A 98 31.47 16.31 -9.24
CA GLY A 98 31.79 17.68 -9.62
C GLY A 98 30.88 18.24 -10.72
N ASN A 99 31.00 19.54 -10.96
CA ASN A 99 30.29 20.21 -12.05
C ASN A 99 30.93 19.85 -13.40
N GLU A 100 30.21 19.99 -14.52
CA GLU A 100 30.71 19.70 -15.88
C GLU A 100 32.07 20.36 -16.23
N LYS A 101 32.42 21.46 -15.54
CA LYS A 101 33.67 22.20 -15.74
C LYS A 101 34.89 21.56 -15.06
N LEU A 102 34.70 20.77 -14.01
CA LEU A 102 35.77 20.12 -13.24
C LEU A 102 35.70 18.62 -13.48
N ASN A 103 36.72 18.06 -14.14
CA ASN A 103 36.79 16.62 -14.32
C ASN A 103 37.30 15.96 -13.04
N VAL A 104 36.37 15.64 -12.13
CA VAL A 104 36.66 14.99 -10.86
C VAL A 104 36.52 13.48 -11.03
N SER A 105 37.53 12.75 -10.57
CA SER A 105 37.43 11.31 -10.32
C SER A 105 37.47 11.08 -8.81
N VAL A 106 36.70 10.11 -8.32
CA VAL A 106 36.56 9.83 -6.88
C VAL A 106 36.99 8.39 -6.59
N ASN A 107 37.36 8.11 -5.34
CA ASN A 107 37.56 6.73 -4.89
C ASN A 107 36.26 6.12 -4.34
N ALA A 108 36.28 4.80 -4.13
CA ALA A 108 35.15 4.07 -3.59
C ALA A 108 34.73 4.52 -2.18
N ILE A 109 35.70 4.90 -1.33
CA ILE A 109 35.43 5.34 0.05
C ILE A 109 34.55 6.58 0.05
N LEU A 110 34.79 7.55 -0.83
CA LEU A 110 33.97 8.75 -0.94
C LEU A 110 32.50 8.43 -1.22
N CYS A 111 32.21 7.54 -2.17
CA CYS A 111 30.82 7.15 -2.50
C CYS A 111 30.13 6.43 -1.34
N SER A 112 30.88 5.63 -0.55
CA SER A 112 30.33 4.92 0.61
C SER A 112 29.95 5.84 1.77
N MET A 113 30.46 7.08 1.79
CA MET A 113 30.28 8.05 2.86
C MET A 113 29.16 9.07 2.59
N VAL A 114 28.44 8.99 1.47
CA VAL A 114 27.30 9.88 1.16
C VAL A 114 26.13 9.63 2.13
N GLN A 115 25.65 10.66 2.84
CA GLN A 115 24.73 10.53 4.01
C GLN A 115 23.28 10.99 3.79
N GLU A 116 22.96 11.73 2.72
CA GLU A 116 21.67 12.44 2.49
C GLU A 116 20.47 11.53 2.16
N ASN A 117 20.35 10.34 2.77
CA ASN A 117 19.37 9.31 2.42
C ASN A 117 19.36 8.94 0.93
N ASP A 118 20.47 9.22 0.21
CA ASP A 118 20.58 8.99 -1.24
C ASP A 118 21.40 7.72 -1.50
N PRO A 119 20.80 6.69 -2.15
CA PRO A 119 21.49 5.48 -2.55
C PRO A 119 22.70 5.77 -3.45
N CYS A 120 23.87 5.27 -3.08
CA CYS A 120 25.10 5.54 -3.80
C CYS A 120 26.03 4.34 -3.88
N SER A 121 26.74 4.21 -5.01
CA SER A 121 27.71 3.16 -5.30
C SER A 121 28.85 3.69 -6.16
N TYR A 122 29.97 2.98 -6.21
CA TYR A 122 31.13 3.36 -7.03
C TYR A 122 31.09 2.70 -8.41
N ASP A 123 31.26 3.49 -9.46
CA ASP A 123 31.52 3.01 -10.81
C ASP A 123 33.03 3.01 -11.07
N SER A 124 33.67 1.86 -10.89
CA SER A 124 35.13 1.72 -11.08
C SER A 124 35.58 2.01 -12.52
N SER A 125 34.71 1.82 -13.51
CA SER A 125 35.03 2.09 -14.92
C SER A 125 35.08 3.59 -15.23
N LYS A 126 34.20 4.36 -14.59
CA LYS A 126 34.12 5.83 -14.74
C LYS A 126 34.86 6.59 -13.65
N GLN A 127 35.25 5.91 -12.58
CA GLN A 127 35.82 6.47 -11.36
C GLN A 127 34.93 7.57 -10.76
N LYS A 128 33.62 7.28 -10.69
CA LYS A 128 32.56 8.22 -10.31
C LYS A 128 31.55 7.55 -9.38
N CYS A 129 30.89 8.34 -8.56
CA CYS A 129 29.73 7.88 -7.79
C CYS A 129 28.51 7.81 -8.71
N LYS A 130 27.64 6.80 -8.49
CA LYS A 130 26.38 6.63 -9.20
C LYS A 130 25.32 6.00 -8.31
N LYS A 131 24.06 6.23 -8.65
CA LYS A 131 22.97 5.46 -8.06
C LYS A 131 23.09 3.97 -8.47
N PRO A 132 22.90 3.03 -7.52
CA PRO A 132 22.87 1.61 -7.85
C PRO A 132 21.72 1.30 -8.81
N ASP A 133 21.87 0.23 -9.60
CA ASP A 133 20.81 -0.26 -10.49
C ASP A 133 19.71 -0.94 -9.66
N ASP A 134 18.43 -0.68 -9.94
CA ASP A 134 17.30 -1.32 -9.27
C ASP A 134 17.30 -2.85 -9.41
N ASN A 135 17.99 -3.38 -10.44
CA ASN A 135 18.12 -4.82 -10.70
C ASN A 135 19.36 -5.46 -10.06
N LEU A 136 20.10 -4.72 -9.25
CA LEU A 136 21.28 -5.23 -8.55
C LEU A 136 20.87 -6.33 -7.56
N THR A 137 21.57 -7.47 -7.61
CA THR A 137 21.22 -8.66 -6.80
C THR A 137 22.39 -9.19 -5.95
N TYR A 138 23.59 -8.64 -6.11
CA TYR A 138 24.77 -9.02 -5.31
C TYR A 138 25.09 -7.92 -4.29
N CYS A 139 25.52 -8.33 -3.09
CA CYS A 139 25.75 -7.39 -1.98
C CYS A 139 27.17 -6.80 -1.96
N ASP A 140 28.16 -7.49 -2.55
CA ASP A 140 29.55 -7.04 -2.56
C ASP A 140 29.78 -5.98 -3.66
N VAL A 141 29.26 -4.78 -3.40
CA VAL A 141 29.31 -3.64 -4.31
C VAL A 141 30.32 -2.64 -3.77
N GLU A 142 31.37 -2.39 -4.54
CA GLU A 142 32.41 -1.45 -4.17
C GLU A 142 31.84 -0.04 -3.95
N GLY A 143 32.25 0.60 -2.85
CA GLY A 143 31.85 1.96 -2.51
C GLY A 143 30.34 2.17 -2.29
N ILE A 144 29.57 1.10 -2.03
CA ILE A 144 28.15 1.23 -1.72
C ILE A 144 27.95 1.82 -0.32
N ASN A 145 27.06 2.80 -0.20
CA ASN A 145 26.66 3.35 1.10
C ASN A 145 25.53 2.52 1.74
N VAL A 146 25.16 2.89 2.97
CA VAL A 146 24.09 2.21 3.71
C VAL A 146 22.77 2.21 2.94
N TYR A 147 22.38 3.34 2.37
CA TYR A 147 21.12 3.50 1.64
C TYR A 147 21.08 2.71 0.33
N GLY A 148 22.21 2.59 -0.37
CA GLY A 148 22.32 1.71 -1.52
C GLY A 148 22.20 0.24 -1.14
N CYS A 149 22.83 -0.17 -0.05
CA CYS A 149 22.81 -1.57 0.39
C CYS A 149 21.40 -2.06 0.74
N VAL A 150 20.62 -1.26 1.46
CA VAL A 150 19.26 -1.66 1.89
C VAL A 150 18.31 -1.84 0.71
N GLN A 151 18.58 -1.24 -0.45
CA GLN A 151 17.78 -1.44 -1.67
C GLN A 151 18.02 -2.81 -2.32
N ILE A 152 19.15 -3.47 -2.01
CA ILE A 152 19.49 -4.77 -2.61
C ILE A 152 18.84 -5.89 -1.80
N LYS A 153 18.04 -6.72 -2.48
CA LYS A 153 17.32 -7.83 -1.85
C LYS A 153 18.28 -8.79 -1.16
N ASN A 154 17.90 -9.25 0.04
CA ASN A 154 18.70 -10.16 0.89
C ASN A 154 20.08 -9.61 1.29
N CYS A 155 20.30 -8.30 1.24
CA CYS A 155 21.53 -7.67 1.74
C CYS A 155 21.27 -6.85 2.99
N TYR A 156 22.29 -6.74 3.83
CA TYR A 156 22.29 -5.85 4.99
C TYR A 156 23.64 -5.16 5.14
N TYR A 157 23.63 -3.97 5.74
CA TYR A 157 24.82 -3.15 5.93
C TYR A 157 25.34 -3.27 7.35
N GLN A 158 26.57 -3.78 7.51
CA GLN A 158 27.22 -3.93 8.80
C GLN A 158 28.73 -3.77 8.67
N ASN A 159 29.35 -3.12 9.67
CA ASN A 159 30.80 -2.89 9.71
C ASN A 159 31.33 -2.19 8.44
N GLN A 160 30.60 -1.16 7.99
CA GLN A 160 30.90 -0.39 6.77
C GLN A 160 30.90 -1.20 5.47
N LYS A 161 30.22 -2.36 5.44
CA LYS A 161 30.13 -3.22 4.27
C LYS A 161 28.71 -3.70 4.06
N CYS A 162 28.33 -3.82 2.80
CA CYS A 162 27.12 -4.51 2.41
C CYS A 162 27.39 -6.01 2.31
N GLN A 163 26.57 -6.83 2.95
CA GLN A 163 26.79 -8.26 3.11
C GLN A 163 25.53 -9.03 2.74
N LEU A 164 25.71 -10.23 2.19
CA LEU A 164 24.62 -11.15 1.93
C LEU A 164 24.09 -11.72 3.25
N PHE A 165 22.79 -11.61 3.45
CA PHE A 165 22.12 -12.21 4.60
C PHE A 165 22.11 -13.73 4.48
N ASP A 166 22.55 -14.42 5.54
CA ASP A 166 22.47 -15.87 5.66
C ASP A 166 21.44 -16.23 6.75
N PRO A 167 20.31 -16.88 6.39
CA PRO A 167 19.24 -17.23 7.32
C PRO A 167 19.62 -18.32 8.33
N ASN A 168 20.85 -18.87 8.26
CA ASN A 168 21.40 -19.80 9.23
C ASN A 168 22.21 -19.12 10.33
N LEU A 169 22.55 -17.83 10.16
CA LEU A 169 23.24 -17.07 11.21
C LEU A 169 22.27 -16.75 12.35
N ASN A 170 22.80 -16.81 13.58
CA ASN A 170 22.06 -16.46 14.79
C ASN A 170 22.06 -14.93 15.01
N LEU A 171 21.47 -14.20 14.06
CA LEU A 171 21.35 -12.75 14.11
C LEU A 171 20.07 -12.34 14.86
N THR A 172 20.16 -11.24 15.60
CA THR A 172 19.06 -10.51 16.26
C THR A 172 18.60 -9.33 15.41
N CYS A 173 17.46 -8.70 15.72
CA CYS A 173 17.07 -7.48 15.01
C CYS A 173 18.14 -6.38 15.14
N LYS A 174 18.84 -6.33 16.29
CA LYS A 174 19.89 -5.35 16.59
C LYS A 174 21.19 -5.57 15.82
N ASP A 175 21.44 -6.78 15.34
CA ASP A 175 22.63 -7.06 14.51
C ASP A 175 22.42 -6.57 13.07
N VAL A 176 21.16 -6.36 12.67
CA VAL A 176 20.74 -6.05 11.31
C VAL A 176 20.00 -4.70 11.27
N GLN A 177 20.67 -3.66 11.77
CA GLN A 177 20.10 -2.30 11.89
C GLN A 177 19.85 -1.61 10.55
N PHE A 178 20.41 -2.11 9.46
CA PHE A 178 20.27 -1.54 8.12
C PHE A 178 20.06 -2.66 7.11
N ALA A 179 18.80 -2.89 6.73
CA ALA A 179 18.39 -3.91 5.77
C ALA A 179 16.98 -3.64 5.28
N ASN A 180 16.59 -4.26 4.17
CA ASN A 180 15.19 -4.23 3.74
C ASN A 180 14.29 -5.19 4.52
N GLU A 181 12.99 -5.02 4.28
CA GLU A 181 11.92 -5.85 4.79
C GLU A 181 12.08 -7.36 4.57
N LEU A 182 12.72 -7.79 3.46
CA LEU A 182 12.93 -9.21 3.18
C LEU A 182 13.95 -9.83 4.13
N VAL A 183 14.98 -9.09 4.51
CA VAL A 183 15.95 -9.56 5.51
C VAL A 183 15.29 -9.62 6.87
N CYS A 184 14.55 -8.58 7.27
CA CYS A 184 13.89 -8.54 8.58
C CYS A 184 12.92 -9.70 8.77
N SER A 185 12.17 -10.09 7.74
CA SER A 185 11.21 -11.20 7.80
C SER A 185 11.86 -12.59 7.92
N GLN A 186 13.14 -12.72 7.57
CA GLN A 186 13.89 -13.98 7.62
C GLN A 186 14.65 -14.22 8.93
N ILE A 187 14.78 -13.21 9.80
CA ILE A 187 15.44 -13.35 11.12
C ILE A 187 14.63 -14.31 12.00
N LYS A 188 15.30 -15.28 12.65
CA LYS A 188 14.63 -16.36 13.41
C LYS A 188 14.68 -16.23 14.93
N ASN A 189 15.57 -15.41 15.48
CA ASN A 189 15.89 -15.45 16.91
C ASN A 189 15.10 -14.44 17.77
N ASP A 190 14.56 -13.39 17.14
CA ASP A 190 13.74 -12.36 17.77
C ASP A 190 12.44 -12.14 16.99
N GLY A 191 11.49 -11.40 17.57
CA GLY A 191 10.39 -10.80 16.82
C GLY A 191 10.84 -9.50 16.18
N CYS A 192 11.03 -9.49 14.86
CA CYS A 192 11.51 -8.33 14.11
C CYS A 192 10.43 -7.79 13.18
N LYS A 193 10.55 -6.50 12.85
CA LYS A 193 9.86 -5.83 11.73
C LYS A 193 10.81 -4.86 11.05
N HIS A 194 10.42 -4.39 9.87
CA HIS A 194 11.15 -3.34 9.17
C HIS A 194 10.64 -1.95 9.56
N ASN A 195 11.56 -1.03 9.81
CA ASN A 195 11.30 0.37 10.07
C ASN A 195 11.73 1.20 8.85
N LEU A 196 10.75 1.80 8.16
CA LEU A 196 10.99 2.64 6.98
C LEU A 196 11.79 3.91 7.29
N LEU A 197 11.71 4.44 8.51
CA LEU A 197 12.41 5.67 8.91
C LEU A 197 13.89 5.42 9.25
N GLU A 198 14.19 4.24 9.78
CA GLU A 198 15.56 3.84 10.15
C GLU A 198 16.23 2.96 9.09
N PHE A 199 15.49 2.59 8.03
CA PHE A 199 15.92 1.72 6.92
C PHE A 199 16.48 0.37 7.40
N GLY A 200 15.80 -0.26 8.37
CA GLY A 200 16.36 -1.40 9.07
C GLY A 200 15.41 -2.23 9.89
N CYS A 201 15.95 -3.26 10.54
CA CYS A 201 15.18 -4.14 11.39
C CYS A 201 15.11 -3.62 12.83
N ILE A 202 13.90 -3.55 13.38
CA ILE A 202 13.64 -3.24 14.78
C ILE A 202 12.82 -4.34 15.43
N GLN A 203 12.76 -4.33 16.76
CA GLN A 203 11.91 -5.25 17.49
C GLN A 203 10.42 -4.98 17.18
N SER A 204 9.67 -6.05 16.93
CA SER A 204 8.21 -5.98 16.80
C SER A 204 7.55 -5.74 18.17
N SER A 205 6.38 -5.14 18.14
CA SER A 205 5.50 -4.89 19.29
C SER A 205 4.19 -5.66 19.15
N ILE A 206 3.49 -5.90 20.28
CA ILE A 206 2.15 -6.51 20.26
C ILE A 206 1.09 -5.65 19.56
N LEU A 207 1.39 -4.36 19.32
CA LEU A 207 0.51 -3.43 18.61
C LEU A 207 0.74 -3.46 17.09
N ASP A 208 1.76 -4.18 16.62
CA ASP A 208 2.06 -4.27 15.20
C ASP A 208 0.98 -5.05 14.48
N SER A 209 0.54 -4.55 13.32
CA SER A 209 -0.48 -5.18 12.52
C SER A 209 0.06 -6.39 11.72
N CYS A 210 -0.81 -7.25 11.22
CA CYS A 210 -0.36 -8.42 10.45
C CYS A 210 0.24 -8.03 9.09
N SER A 211 -0.11 -6.84 8.57
CA SER A 211 0.47 -6.27 7.35
C SER A 211 1.76 -5.49 7.59
N THR A 212 2.31 -5.48 8.81
CA THR A 212 3.55 -4.74 9.11
C THR A 212 4.69 -5.22 8.20
N SER A 213 5.30 -4.29 7.47
CA SER A 213 6.40 -4.56 6.55
C SER A 213 7.55 -5.29 7.26
N GLY A 214 8.05 -6.35 6.64
CA GLY A 214 9.18 -7.14 7.14
C GLY A 214 8.98 -7.83 8.48
N ILE A 215 7.74 -7.94 8.98
CA ILE A 215 7.47 -8.68 10.21
C ILE A 215 7.83 -10.15 10.01
N ASN A 216 8.57 -10.75 10.95
CA ASN A 216 8.97 -12.15 10.88
C ASN A 216 8.02 -13.08 11.64
N MET A 217 8.29 -14.40 11.59
CA MET A 217 7.45 -15.42 12.25
C MET A 217 7.23 -15.15 13.74
N ASN A 218 8.29 -14.81 14.49
CA ASN A 218 8.18 -14.57 15.93
C ASN A 218 7.38 -13.30 16.23
N GLY A 219 7.62 -12.22 15.47
CA GLY A 219 6.89 -10.97 15.62
C GLY A 219 5.41 -11.13 15.28
N CYS A 220 5.12 -11.83 14.18
CA CYS A 220 3.76 -12.15 13.75
C CYS A 220 3.01 -12.95 14.83
N ASN A 221 3.61 -14.03 15.34
CA ASN A 221 2.97 -14.89 16.33
C ASN A 221 2.87 -14.26 17.73
N SER A 222 3.53 -13.12 17.97
CA SER A 222 3.40 -12.36 19.22
C SER A 222 2.10 -11.56 19.29
N ASN A 223 1.48 -11.26 18.14
CA ASN A 223 0.15 -10.65 18.08
C ASN A 223 -0.93 -11.75 18.05
N GLU A 224 -1.88 -11.67 18.98
CA GLU A 224 -2.96 -12.66 19.11
C GLU A 224 -3.86 -12.76 17.87
N GLN A 225 -3.95 -11.71 17.06
CA GLN A 225 -4.79 -11.64 15.85
C GLN A 225 -4.07 -12.10 14.58
N CYS A 226 -2.75 -12.29 14.66
CA CYS A 226 -1.93 -12.65 13.51
C CYS A 226 -1.42 -14.10 13.61
N GLN A 227 -1.19 -14.71 12.45
CA GLN A 227 -0.61 -16.03 12.33
C GLN A 227 0.36 -16.07 11.16
N TRP A 228 1.54 -16.64 11.41
CA TRP A 228 2.50 -16.92 10.36
C TRP A 228 2.04 -18.12 9.53
N ASN A 229 1.81 -17.90 8.23
CA ASN A 229 1.39 -18.93 7.28
C ASN A 229 2.05 -18.70 5.91
N ASN A 230 2.63 -19.75 5.32
CA ASN A 230 3.32 -19.70 4.03
C ASN A 230 4.31 -18.52 3.90
N GLU A 231 5.21 -18.38 4.89
CA GLU A 231 6.25 -17.33 4.93
C GLU A 231 5.71 -15.89 4.96
N LYS A 232 4.43 -15.71 5.33
CA LYS A 232 3.79 -14.41 5.47
C LYS A 232 3.03 -14.31 6.78
N CYS A 233 3.01 -13.12 7.35
CA CYS A 233 2.11 -12.82 8.45
C CYS A 233 0.71 -12.53 7.90
N GLN A 234 -0.29 -13.26 8.40
CA GLN A 234 -1.67 -13.14 7.92
C GLN A 234 -2.62 -13.00 9.11
N CYS A 235 -3.73 -12.30 8.89
CA CYS A 235 -4.77 -12.16 9.90
C CYS A 235 -5.44 -13.51 10.18
N LYS A 236 -5.55 -13.93 11.43
CA LYS A 236 -6.20 -15.20 11.83
C LYS A 236 -7.65 -15.25 11.37
N MET A 237 -8.40 -14.16 11.55
CA MET A 237 -9.80 -14.11 11.12
C MET A 237 -9.94 -14.30 9.60
N LEU A 238 -8.98 -13.76 8.84
CA LEU A 238 -8.90 -14.00 7.40
C LEU A 238 -8.59 -15.47 7.12
N LEU A 239 -7.58 -16.06 7.78
CA LEU A 239 -7.26 -17.47 7.63
C LEU A 239 -8.45 -18.37 7.96
N ASP A 240 -9.20 -18.08 9.03
CA ASP A 240 -10.40 -18.83 9.40
C ASP A 240 -11.49 -18.75 8.33
N LEU A 241 -11.68 -17.56 7.75
CA LEU A 241 -12.58 -17.36 6.61
C LEU A 241 -12.07 -18.14 5.37
N TYR A 242 -10.77 -18.35 5.25
CA TYR A 242 -10.10 -19.02 4.14
C TYR A 242 -9.68 -20.47 4.37
N LYS A 243 -9.96 -21.06 5.54
CA LYS A 243 -9.64 -22.46 5.83
C LYS A 243 -9.96 -23.34 4.63
N ASP A 244 -8.93 -24.01 4.12
CA ASP A 244 -9.10 -24.92 2.99
C ASP A 244 -10.18 -25.91 3.39
N CYS A 245 -11.09 -26.24 2.47
CA CYS A 245 -12.15 -27.18 2.77
C CYS A 245 -11.60 -28.51 3.27
N SER A 246 -10.40 -28.91 2.83
CA SER A 246 -9.71 -30.09 3.34
C SER A 246 -9.35 -30.05 4.82
N GLU A 247 -9.31 -28.88 5.45
CA GLU A 247 -9.08 -28.71 6.90
C GLU A 247 -10.36 -28.95 7.72
N HIS A 248 -11.54 -28.99 7.10
CA HIS A 248 -12.79 -29.34 7.77
C HIS A 248 -12.94 -30.87 7.84
N ILE A 249 -12.59 -31.43 9.00
CA ILE A 249 -12.61 -32.88 9.23
C ILE A 249 -14.05 -33.41 9.41
N ASP A 250 -14.96 -32.59 9.96
CA ASP A 250 -16.33 -33.00 10.22
C ASP A 250 -17.35 -32.37 9.26
N TYR A 251 -18.45 -33.11 9.08
CA TYR A 251 -19.56 -32.72 8.23
C TYR A 251 -20.13 -31.34 8.57
N LEU A 252 -20.33 -31.03 9.87
CA LEU A 252 -20.98 -29.78 10.31
C LEU A 252 -20.14 -28.56 9.95
N ASN A 253 -18.84 -28.58 10.22
CA ASN A 253 -17.94 -27.49 9.86
C ASN A 253 -17.83 -27.33 8.34
N CYS A 254 -17.85 -28.43 7.58
CA CYS A 254 -17.85 -28.38 6.13
C CYS A 254 -19.10 -27.71 5.56
N ILE A 255 -20.30 -28.13 5.99
CA ILE A 255 -21.57 -27.59 5.44
C ILE A 255 -21.88 -26.17 5.91
N ASN A 256 -21.36 -25.76 7.07
CA ASN A 256 -21.50 -24.40 7.58
C ASN A 256 -20.59 -23.41 6.83
N SER A 257 -19.60 -23.92 6.10
CA SER A 257 -18.75 -23.11 5.24
C SER A 257 -19.44 -22.89 3.89
N ASP A 258 -19.84 -21.66 3.58
CA ASP A 258 -20.55 -21.33 2.34
C ASP A 258 -19.78 -21.76 1.08
N LYS A 259 -18.47 -21.90 1.19
CA LYS A 259 -17.56 -22.31 0.11
C LYS A 259 -17.27 -23.81 0.03
N CYS A 260 -17.67 -24.64 1.00
CA CYS A 260 -17.29 -26.05 1.02
C CYS A 260 -18.45 -27.01 0.78
N TYR A 261 -18.15 -28.13 0.11
CA TYR A 261 -19.06 -29.23 -0.15
C TYR A 261 -18.53 -30.49 0.50
N PHE A 262 -19.39 -31.20 1.23
CA PHE A 262 -19.02 -32.47 1.84
C PHE A 262 -19.34 -33.62 0.89
N GLU A 263 -18.32 -34.21 0.28
CA GLU A 263 -18.47 -35.38 -0.57
C GLU A 263 -18.49 -36.64 0.31
N GLN A 264 -19.67 -37.23 0.47
CA GLN A 264 -19.86 -38.44 1.25
C GLN A 264 -19.27 -39.66 0.53
N THR A 265 -18.42 -40.44 1.21
CA THR A 265 -17.96 -41.72 0.66
C THR A 265 -19.04 -42.79 0.85
N MET A 266 -19.33 -43.57 -0.20
CA MET A 266 -20.53 -44.43 -0.31
C MET A 266 -20.74 -45.51 0.77
N PHE A 267 -19.84 -45.67 1.75
CA PHE A 267 -19.84 -46.85 2.62
C PHE A 267 -19.89 -46.59 4.12
N ILE A 268 -19.69 -45.35 4.60
CA ILE A 268 -19.73 -45.07 6.05
C ILE A 268 -20.34 -43.68 6.32
N GLU A 269 -21.42 -43.67 7.12
CA GLU A 269 -22.03 -42.43 7.62
C GLU A 269 -20.98 -41.63 8.41
N ASN A 270 -20.76 -40.37 8.03
CA ASN A 270 -19.75 -39.43 8.56
C ASN A 270 -18.30 -39.59 8.09
N LEU A 271 -18.00 -40.49 7.13
CA LEU A 271 -16.72 -40.46 6.41
C LEU A 271 -16.92 -39.82 5.03
N GLY A 272 -16.45 -38.58 4.90
CA GLY A 272 -16.44 -37.84 3.66
C GLY A 272 -15.23 -36.93 3.60
N ILE A 273 -14.99 -36.39 2.41
CA ILE A 273 -13.92 -35.41 2.20
C ILE A 273 -14.61 -34.08 1.98
N CYS A 274 -14.29 -33.10 2.82
CA CYS A 274 -14.72 -31.74 2.57
C CYS A 274 -13.85 -31.15 1.45
N LYS A 275 -14.49 -30.74 0.37
CA LYS A 275 -13.85 -30.18 -0.82
C LYS A 275 -14.38 -28.79 -1.07
N GLU A 276 -13.61 -27.99 -1.80
CA GLU A 276 -14.12 -26.72 -2.28
C GLU A 276 -15.28 -26.97 -3.23
N LYS A 277 -16.39 -26.24 -3.05
CA LYS A 277 -17.48 -26.27 -4.02
C LYS A 277 -16.91 -25.88 -5.38
N GLN A 278 -17.18 -26.70 -6.37
CA GLN A 278 -17.00 -26.38 -7.78
C GLN A 278 -18.37 -26.07 -8.38
N CYS A 279 -18.39 -25.44 -9.55
CA CYS A 279 -19.66 -25.10 -10.20
C CYS A 279 -20.54 -26.35 -10.41
N ASN A 280 -19.93 -27.49 -10.73
CA ASN A 280 -20.61 -28.78 -10.96
C ASN A 280 -21.19 -29.43 -9.69
N ASP A 281 -20.83 -28.97 -8.50
CA ASP A 281 -21.36 -29.52 -7.25
C ASP A 281 -22.77 -28.99 -6.93
N ASN A 282 -23.20 -27.91 -7.61
CA ASN A 282 -24.54 -27.37 -7.48
C ASN A 282 -25.45 -27.87 -8.61
N ASN A 283 -26.59 -28.45 -8.25
CA ASN A 283 -27.63 -28.85 -9.22
C ASN A 283 -28.30 -27.65 -9.92
N LEU A 284 -28.14 -26.45 -9.37
CA LEU A 284 -28.65 -25.19 -9.90
C LEU A 284 -27.57 -24.12 -9.72
N CYS A 285 -27.06 -23.59 -10.82
CA CYS A 285 -26.13 -22.47 -10.86
C CYS A 285 -26.81 -21.33 -11.62
N ASN A 286 -27.49 -20.45 -10.90
CA ASN A 286 -28.17 -19.29 -11.47
C ASN A 286 -27.18 -18.14 -11.72
N TYR A 287 -26.14 -18.40 -12.52
CA TYR A 287 -25.12 -17.40 -12.85
C TYR A 287 -24.44 -16.79 -11.62
N GLU A 288 -24.28 -17.59 -10.57
CA GLU A 288 -23.69 -17.16 -9.31
C GLU A 288 -22.18 -16.94 -9.46
N LEU A 289 -21.69 -15.84 -8.88
CA LEU A 289 -20.27 -15.56 -8.73
C LEU A 289 -19.73 -16.40 -7.56
N TYR A 290 -19.06 -17.50 -7.89
CA TYR A 290 -18.43 -18.36 -6.90
C TYR A 290 -16.91 -18.16 -6.95
N LYS A 291 -16.30 -17.60 -5.88
CA LYS A 291 -14.87 -17.23 -5.82
C LYS A 291 -14.40 -16.36 -6.98
N GLY A 292 -15.25 -15.45 -7.45
CA GLY A 292 -14.96 -14.60 -8.62
C GLY A 292 -15.03 -15.34 -9.97
N LYS A 293 -15.35 -16.62 -9.97
CA LYS A 293 -15.63 -17.43 -11.16
C LYS A 293 -17.14 -17.44 -11.39
N ILE A 294 -17.53 -17.41 -12.66
CA ILE A 294 -18.95 -17.38 -13.04
C ILE A 294 -19.40 -18.81 -13.30
N CYS A 295 -20.30 -19.33 -12.47
CA CYS A 295 -20.88 -20.66 -12.67
C CYS A 295 -22.16 -20.55 -13.50
N TYR A 296 -22.23 -21.27 -14.62
CA TYR A 296 -23.40 -21.27 -15.49
C TYR A 296 -23.79 -22.69 -15.91
N GLN A 297 -25.05 -22.86 -16.32
CA GLN A 297 -25.56 -24.13 -16.78
C GLN A 297 -25.28 -24.29 -18.28
N ASN A 298 -24.54 -25.34 -18.66
CA ASN A 298 -24.31 -25.65 -20.06
C ASN A 298 -25.57 -26.25 -20.73
N PHE A 299 -25.50 -26.52 -22.04
CA PHE A 299 -26.62 -27.12 -22.79
C PHE A 299 -27.05 -28.51 -22.30
N ASN A 300 -26.21 -29.20 -21.53
CA ASN A 300 -26.51 -30.50 -20.93
C ASN A 300 -27.16 -30.37 -19.55
N GLY A 301 -27.44 -29.14 -19.09
CA GLY A 301 -27.97 -28.91 -17.76
C GLY A 301 -26.92 -29.00 -16.65
N GLN A 302 -25.63 -29.09 -16.97
CA GLN A 302 -24.55 -29.21 -15.99
C GLN A 302 -23.99 -27.84 -15.65
N CYS A 303 -23.76 -27.59 -14.37
CA CYS A 303 -23.13 -26.37 -13.91
C CYS A 303 -21.62 -26.44 -14.13
N ILE A 304 -21.08 -25.48 -14.88
CA ILE A 304 -19.65 -25.39 -15.19
C ILE A 304 -19.17 -23.95 -15.03
N GLU A 305 -17.86 -23.80 -14.85
CA GLU A 305 -17.20 -22.50 -14.80
C GLU A 305 -17.09 -21.91 -16.21
N ALA A 306 -17.53 -20.66 -16.38
CA ALA A 306 -17.26 -19.89 -17.58
C ALA A 306 -15.82 -19.38 -17.55
N THR A 307 -15.07 -19.64 -18.62
CA THR A 307 -13.72 -19.09 -18.85
C THR A 307 -13.73 -17.91 -19.81
N SER A 308 -14.86 -17.64 -20.45
CA SER A 308 -15.08 -16.48 -21.32
C SER A 308 -16.55 -16.09 -21.35
N CYS A 309 -16.84 -14.88 -21.82
CA CYS A 309 -18.22 -14.42 -22.01
C CYS A 309 -19.00 -15.32 -22.99
N ASP A 310 -18.36 -15.79 -24.06
CA ASP A 310 -19.00 -16.58 -25.14
C ASP A 310 -19.64 -17.88 -24.67
N GLN A 311 -19.14 -18.42 -23.56
CA GLN A 311 -19.63 -19.64 -22.94
C GLN A 311 -20.95 -19.44 -22.21
N ILE A 312 -21.24 -18.21 -21.75
CA ILE A 312 -22.45 -17.88 -21.01
C ILE A 312 -23.62 -17.77 -21.98
N LYS A 313 -24.47 -18.80 -22.02
CA LYS A 313 -25.69 -18.85 -22.83
C LYS A 313 -26.95 -18.90 -21.95
N GLY A 314 -28.02 -18.30 -22.44
CA GLY A 314 -29.32 -18.11 -21.80
C GLY A 314 -29.31 -17.34 -20.47
N PRO A 315 -28.47 -16.32 -20.25
CA PRO A 315 -28.32 -15.74 -18.92
C PRO A 315 -29.63 -15.12 -18.42
N SER A 316 -30.08 -15.56 -17.24
CA SER A 316 -31.22 -14.95 -16.54
C SER A 316 -30.88 -13.57 -15.96
N ILE A 317 -29.59 -13.22 -15.96
CA ILE A 317 -29.02 -11.96 -15.48
C ILE A 317 -28.34 -11.23 -16.65
N ASN A 318 -28.28 -9.89 -16.61
CA ASN A 318 -27.65 -9.09 -17.67
C ASN A 318 -26.15 -9.43 -17.81
N CYS A 319 -25.68 -9.72 -19.03
CA CYS A 319 -24.28 -10.02 -19.31
C CYS A 319 -23.28 -8.98 -18.76
N SER A 320 -23.70 -7.72 -18.60
CA SER A 320 -22.85 -6.66 -18.06
C SER A 320 -22.38 -6.91 -16.63
N ILE A 321 -22.98 -7.82 -15.87
CA ILE A 321 -22.48 -8.14 -14.52
C ILE A 321 -21.19 -8.97 -14.53
N PHE A 322 -20.81 -9.52 -15.69
CA PHE A 322 -19.65 -10.39 -15.83
C PHE A 322 -18.47 -9.64 -16.47
N SER A 323 -17.25 -10.02 -16.10
CA SER A 323 -16.03 -9.55 -16.76
C SER A 323 -14.96 -10.65 -16.80
N PHE A 324 -14.16 -10.65 -17.86
CA PHE A 324 -13.00 -11.52 -18.03
C PHE A 324 -11.82 -10.67 -18.50
N ASN A 325 -10.65 -10.83 -17.87
CA ASN A 325 -9.45 -10.05 -18.17
C ASN A 325 -9.72 -8.53 -18.23
N ASP A 326 -10.44 -8.01 -17.23
CA ASP A 326 -10.87 -6.61 -17.12
C ASP A 326 -11.77 -6.08 -18.26
N LEU A 327 -12.20 -6.95 -19.17
CA LEU A 327 -13.18 -6.64 -20.22
C LEU A 327 -14.56 -7.15 -19.82
N GLN A 328 -15.54 -6.26 -19.90
CA GLN A 328 -16.92 -6.56 -19.54
C GLN A 328 -17.58 -7.48 -20.57
N CYS A 329 -18.41 -8.41 -20.10
CA CYS A 329 -19.24 -9.20 -20.99
C CYS A 329 -20.49 -8.41 -21.36
N VAL A 330 -21.04 -8.75 -22.52
CA VAL A 330 -22.21 -8.09 -23.03
C VAL A 330 -23.07 -9.03 -23.87
N SER A 331 -24.35 -8.70 -24.09
CA SER A 331 -25.24 -9.59 -24.84
C SER A 331 -24.86 -9.67 -26.33
N ASP A 332 -24.81 -10.88 -26.88
CA ASP A 332 -24.58 -11.14 -28.30
C ASP A 332 -25.84 -10.94 -29.18
N GLY A 333 -26.98 -10.62 -28.55
CA GLY A 333 -28.28 -10.46 -29.20
C GLY A 333 -29.05 -11.76 -29.47
N ASN A 334 -28.48 -12.92 -29.17
CA ASN A 334 -29.05 -14.26 -29.37
C ASN A 334 -29.05 -15.06 -28.05
N ASP A 335 -29.47 -14.43 -26.95
CA ASP A 335 -29.47 -15.01 -25.61
C ASP A 335 -28.09 -15.50 -25.13
N GLY A 336 -26.97 -15.00 -25.67
CA GLY A 336 -25.62 -15.28 -25.16
C GLY A 336 -24.91 -14.02 -24.68
N CYS A 337 -23.77 -14.21 -24.02
CA CYS A 337 -22.80 -13.14 -23.80
C CYS A 337 -21.62 -13.26 -24.77
N ILE A 338 -20.97 -12.15 -25.10
CA ILE A 338 -19.69 -12.02 -25.80
C ILE A 338 -18.81 -11.03 -25.04
N GLN A 339 -17.49 -11.10 -25.25
CA GLN A 339 -16.56 -10.17 -24.59
C GLN A 339 -16.54 -8.84 -25.34
N PHE A 340 -16.73 -7.74 -24.62
CA PHE A 340 -16.68 -6.41 -25.20
C PHE A 340 -15.23 -6.04 -25.54
N GLN A 341 -14.93 -5.86 -26.83
CA GLN A 341 -13.57 -5.52 -27.28
C GLN A 341 -13.35 -4.00 -27.33
N SER A 342 -14.13 -3.29 -28.13
CA SER A 342 -14.09 -1.83 -28.22
C SER A 342 -15.33 -1.29 -28.92
N CYS A 343 -15.69 -0.03 -28.65
CA CYS A 343 -16.83 0.61 -29.33
C CYS A 343 -16.55 0.83 -30.83
N GLU A 344 -15.30 1.09 -31.19
CA GLU A 344 -14.88 1.50 -32.54
C GLU A 344 -15.09 0.39 -33.59
N ASN A 345 -15.13 -0.87 -33.16
CA ASN A 345 -15.37 -2.03 -34.02
C ASN A 345 -16.87 -2.37 -34.17
N LEU A 346 -17.76 -1.66 -33.48
CA LEU A 346 -19.18 -1.94 -33.52
C LEU A 346 -19.85 -1.30 -34.74
N SER A 347 -20.73 -2.06 -35.39
CA SER A 347 -21.66 -1.49 -36.36
C SER A 347 -22.58 -0.46 -35.69
N ARG A 348 -23.19 0.40 -36.51
CA ARG A 348 -24.13 1.43 -36.03
C ARG A 348 -25.28 0.85 -35.19
N ILE A 349 -25.81 -0.31 -35.57
CA ILE A 349 -26.91 -0.98 -34.87
C ILE A 349 -26.41 -1.57 -33.56
N GLN A 350 -25.26 -2.24 -33.57
CA GLN A 350 -24.64 -2.76 -32.35
C GLN A 350 -24.39 -1.63 -31.36
N CYS A 351 -23.78 -0.53 -31.80
CA CYS A 351 -23.48 0.62 -30.94
C CYS A 351 -24.67 1.12 -30.12
N ILE A 352 -25.87 1.13 -30.71
CA ILE A 352 -27.11 1.54 -30.04
C ILE A 352 -27.48 0.57 -28.91
N ASN A 353 -27.23 -0.73 -29.10
CA ASN A 353 -27.43 -1.75 -28.07
C ASN A 353 -26.38 -1.67 -26.93
N TYR A 354 -25.30 -0.92 -27.16
CA TYR A 354 -24.19 -0.69 -26.23
C TYR A 354 -24.18 0.71 -25.63
N SER A 355 -25.35 1.36 -25.51
CA SER A 355 -25.47 2.77 -25.10
C SER A 355 -24.89 3.11 -23.73
N ASP A 356 -24.68 2.11 -22.87
CA ASP A 356 -24.03 2.30 -21.58
C ASP A 356 -22.56 2.70 -21.78
N TYR A 357 -21.81 1.96 -22.59
CA TYR A 357 -20.35 2.14 -22.77
C TYR A 357 -19.97 2.91 -24.04
N CYS A 358 -20.87 2.92 -25.03
CA CYS A 358 -20.62 3.49 -26.34
C CYS A 358 -21.59 4.62 -26.63
N ILE A 359 -21.13 5.58 -27.42
CA ILE A 359 -21.99 6.60 -28.02
C ILE A 359 -21.83 6.56 -29.54
N LEU A 360 -22.97 6.63 -30.22
CA LEU A 360 -23.00 6.75 -31.67
C LEU A 360 -22.99 8.24 -32.06
N LEU A 361 -21.85 8.71 -32.55
CA LEU A 361 -21.73 10.02 -33.21
C LEU A 361 -21.68 9.80 -34.72
N ASN A 362 -20.58 10.17 -35.38
CA ASN A 362 -20.30 9.81 -36.78
C ASN A 362 -19.82 8.36 -36.92
N SER A 363 -19.20 7.84 -35.87
CA SER A 363 -18.83 6.44 -35.67
C SER A 363 -19.21 6.03 -34.25
N CYS A 364 -19.24 4.71 -33.98
CA CYS A 364 -19.36 4.25 -32.62
C CYS A 364 -18.03 4.50 -31.90
N ILE A 365 -18.07 5.20 -30.76
CA ILE A 365 -16.88 5.52 -29.98
C ILE A 365 -17.14 5.24 -28.51
N THR A 366 -16.05 5.03 -27.76
CA THR A 366 -16.11 4.88 -26.31
C THR A 366 -16.68 6.14 -25.67
N LYS A 367 -17.67 5.96 -24.80
CA LYS A 367 -18.35 7.05 -24.11
C LYS A 367 -17.36 7.70 -23.14
N GLN A 368 -17.20 9.02 -23.26
CA GLN A 368 -16.36 9.83 -22.39
C GLN A 368 -17.28 10.64 -21.46
N CYS A 369 -16.74 11.16 -20.35
CA CYS A 369 -17.54 11.89 -19.36
C CYS A 369 -18.40 12.98 -19.98
N HIS A 370 -17.84 13.80 -20.89
CA HIS A 370 -18.56 14.89 -21.54
C HIS A 370 -19.71 14.47 -22.48
N HIS A 371 -19.84 13.18 -22.78
CA HIS A 371 -20.97 12.61 -23.51
C HIS A 371 -22.16 12.25 -22.59
N ILE A 372 -21.99 12.28 -21.28
CA ILE A 372 -22.99 11.89 -20.29
C ILE A 372 -23.78 13.12 -19.85
N SER A 373 -25.10 13.09 -20.06
CA SER A 373 -26.01 14.20 -19.73
C SER A 373 -26.78 14.00 -18.42
N ASP A 374 -26.66 12.83 -17.79
CA ASP A 374 -27.32 12.49 -16.53
C ASP A 374 -26.33 12.45 -15.36
N GLN A 375 -26.73 13.04 -14.23
CA GLN A 375 -25.89 13.13 -13.03
C GLN A 375 -25.55 11.76 -12.45
N TYR A 376 -26.52 10.84 -12.37
CA TYR A 376 -26.30 9.52 -11.77
C TYR A 376 -25.40 8.66 -12.65
N GLN A 377 -25.61 8.70 -13.97
CA GLN A 377 -24.71 8.04 -14.91
C GLN A 377 -23.30 8.62 -14.83
N CYS A 378 -23.15 9.94 -14.69
CA CYS A 378 -21.84 10.57 -14.59
C CYS A 378 -21.02 10.01 -13.42
N ILE A 379 -21.62 9.96 -12.23
CA ILE A 379 -20.98 9.45 -11.01
C ILE A 379 -20.62 7.96 -11.17
N ASN A 380 -21.51 7.17 -11.77
CA ASN A 380 -21.28 5.73 -11.99
C ASN A 380 -20.17 5.45 -13.02
N PHE A 381 -19.89 6.37 -13.93
CA PHE A 381 -18.80 6.29 -14.92
C PHE A 381 -17.46 6.82 -14.40
N ASP A 382 -17.34 7.00 -13.08
CA ASP A 382 -16.15 7.53 -12.42
C ASP A 382 -15.77 8.93 -12.94
N CYS A 383 -16.77 9.74 -13.30
CA CYS A 383 -16.63 11.11 -13.79
C CYS A 383 -17.08 12.13 -12.72
N ALA A 384 -16.78 13.42 -12.94
CA ALA A 384 -17.23 14.51 -12.08
C ALA A 384 -18.41 15.28 -12.68
N TRP A 385 -19.49 15.44 -11.90
CA TRP A 385 -20.66 16.24 -12.25
C TRP A 385 -20.54 17.66 -11.67
N ILE A 386 -20.25 18.65 -12.52
CA ILE A 386 -20.00 20.03 -12.10
C ILE A 386 -20.80 20.98 -12.97
N ASN A 387 -21.49 21.95 -12.36
CA ASN A 387 -22.31 22.94 -13.09
C ASN A 387 -23.28 22.32 -14.12
N LYS A 388 -23.85 21.15 -13.80
CA LYS A 388 -24.74 20.36 -14.69
C LYS A 388 -24.05 19.80 -15.96
N GLN A 389 -22.74 19.63 -15.93
CA GLN A 389 -21.97 18.97 -16.97
C GLN A 389 -21.19 17.81 -16.37
N CYS A 390 -21.12 16.70 -17.09
CA CYS A 390 -20.25 15.60 -16.72
C CYS A 390 -18.87 15.83 -17.35
N ILE A 391 -17.83 15.86 -16.54
CA ILE A 391 -16.45 16.08 -16.98
C ILE A 391 -15.55 14.98 -16.40
N ASN A 392 -14.32 14.88 -16.89
CA ASN A 392 -13.34 13.95 -16.31
C ASN A 392 -13.10 14.30 -14.83
N GLN A 393 -12.65 13.33 -14.04
CA GLN A 393 -12.34 13.58 -12.63
C GLN A 393 -11.39 14.77 -12.50
N ILE A 394 -11.74 15.67 -11.57
CA ILE A 394 -10.87 16.74 -11.12
C ILE A 394 -10.61 16.57 -9.64
N GLN A 395 -9.51 17.13 -9.14
CA GLN A 395 -9.21 17.05 -7.71
C GLN A 395 -10.33 17.73 -6.91
N CYS A 396 -10.68 17.18 -5.74
CA CYS A 396 -11.73 17.77 -4.91
C CYS A 396 -11.44 19.26 -4.60
N SER A 397 -10.18 19.63 -4.40
CA SER A 397 -9.73 21.02 -4.15
C SER A 397 -10.09 22.01 -5.27
N GLU A 398 -10.33 21.54 -6.49
CA GLU A 398 -10.71 22.36 -7.64
C GLU A 398 -12.22 22.62 -7.69
N ILE A 399 -13.03 21.93 -6.86
CA ILE A 399 -14.47 22.08 -6.82
C ILE A 399 -14.85 23.25 -5.89
N LEU A 400 -15.42 24.31 -6.47
CA LEU A 400 -15.70 25.56 -5.75
C LEU A 400 -17.11 25.66 -5.13
N GLN A 401 -18.00 24.70 -5.41
CA GLN A 401 -19.37 24.70 -4.90
C GLN A 401 -19.58 23.53 -3.95
N GLU A 402 -20.13 23.79 -2.76
CA GLU A 402 -20.46 22.76 -1.76
C GLU A 402 -21.30 21.62 -2.33
N LYS A 403 -22.33 21.98 -3.11
CA LYS A 403 -23.22 20.99 -3.73
C LYS A 403 -22.47 20.08 -4.68
N ASP A 404 -21.61 20.64 -5.54
CA ASP A 404 -20.84 19.85 -6.50
C ASP A 404 -19.80 19.02 -5.75
N CYS A 405 -19.13 19.59 -4.75
CA CYS A 405 -18.15 18.87 -3.93
C CYS A 405 -18.74 17.61 -3.32
N ASN A 406 -19.86 17.73 -2.60
CA ASN A 406 -20.49 16.60 -1.91
C ASN A 406 -21.14 15.57 -2.84
N ASN A 407 -21.21 15.83 -4.16
CA ASN A 407 -21.75 14.90 -5.16
C ASN A 407 -20.66 14.17 -5.95
N ASN A 408 -19.39 14.54 -5.78
CA ASN A 408 -18.29 14.05 -6.61
C ASN A 408 -17.32 13.15 -5.81
N GLN A 409 -16.55 12.34 -6.54
CA GLN A 409 -15.46 11.54 -5.99
C GLN A 409 -14.19 11.77 -6.82
N TYR A 410 -13.04 11.53 -6.20
CA TYR A 410 -11.73 11.56 -6.85
C TYR A 410 -10.97 10.28 -6.51
N GLN A 411 -10.58 9.50 -7.52
CA GLN A 411 -9.91 8.20 -7.33
C GLN A 411 -10.69 7.24 -6.40
N GLY A 412 -12.02 7.25 -6.51
CA GLY A 412 -12.91 6.44 -5.67
C GLY A 412 -13.11 6.95 -4.23
N VAL A 413 -12.57 8.11 -3.87
CA VAL A 413 -12.77 8.75 -2.56
C VAL A 413 -13.79 9.88 -2.67
N GLN A 414 -14.83 9.85 -1.83
CA GLN A 414 -15.89 10.86 -1.80
C GLN A 414 -15.33 12.24 -1.40
N CYS A 415 -15.53 13.25 -2.24
CA CYS A 415 -15.20 14.63 -1.89
C CYS A 415 -16.14 15.16 -0.81
N THR A 416 -15.59 15.95 0.12
CA THR A 416 -16.34 16.51 1.25
C THR A 416 -16.07 18.01 1.38
N TRP A 417 -17.14 18.79 1.52
CA TRP A 417 -17.06 20.22 1.79
C TRP A 417 -16.87 20.49 3.28
N ASN A 418 -15.76 21.12 3.64
CA ASN A 418 -15.37 21.37 5.02
C ASN A 418 -15.25 22.88 5.29
N LEU A 419 -15.76 23.31 6.45
CA LEU A 419 -15.57 24.65 6.98
C LEU A 419 -14.42 24.61 8.00
N VAL A 420 -13.25 25.11 7.62
CA VAL A 420 -12.09 25.21 8.51
C VAL A 420 -12.09 26.57 9.17
N LYS A 421 -12.36 26.58 10.48
CA LYS A 421 -12.22 27.78 11.33
C LYS A 421 -10.78 27.85 11.83
N ASN A 422 -9.96 28.74 11.27
CA ASN A 422 -8.64 29.06 11.79
C ASN A 422 -8.69 30.47 12.37
N ASP A 423 -8.47 30.65 13.69
CA ASP A 423 -8.25 31.92 14.42
C ASP A 423 -8.63 33.22 13.68
N ASN A 424 -9.88 33.36 13.20
CA ASN A 424 -10.51 34.51 12.49
C ASN A 424 -10.76 34.40 10.96
N ILE A 425 -10.41 33.31 10.28
CA ILE A 425 -10.79 33.08 8.87
C ILE A 425 -11.51 31.74 8.76
N ASP A 426 -12.79 31.83 8.39
CA ASP A 426 -13.59 30.69 7.97
C ASP A 426 -13.24 30.40 6.51
N THR A 427 -12.44 29.36 6.28
CA THR A 427 -12.12 28.89 4.94
C THR A 427 -13.01 27.71 4.60
N GLN A 428 -13.68 27.77 3.46
CA GLN A 428 -14.46 26.65 2.92
C GLN A 428 -13.60 25.95 1.88
N ILE A 429 -13.34 24.67 2.09
CA ILE A 429 -12.52 23.86 1.18
C ILE A 429 -13.25 22.56 0.84
N CYS A 430 -13.23 22.20 -0.44
CA CYS A 430 -13.57 20.85 -0.86
C CYS A 430 -12.32 19.99 -0.80
N THR A 431 -12.39 18.81 -0.19
CA THR A 431 -11.23 17.94 0.00
C THR A 431 -11.60 16.46 -0.12
N SER A 432 -10.67 15.64 -0.59
CA SER A 432 -10.73 14.17 -0.59
C SER A 432 -10.21 13.58 0.73
N GLU A 433 -9.82 14.41 1.71
CA GLU A 433 -9.31 13.94 3.00
C GLU A 433 -10.34 13.13 3.79
N GLY A 434 -11.64 13.23 3.45
CA GLY A 434 -12.71 12.43 4.04
C GLY A 434 -12.72 12.54 5.56
N CYS A 435 -12.45 11.41 6.22
CA CYS A 435 -12.44 11.32 7.68
C CYS A 435 -11.25 12.04 8.35
N ASN A 436 -10.13 12.25 7.65
CA ASN A 436 -8.91 12.84 8.25
C ASN A 436 -9.16 14.24 8.81
N PHE A 437 -10.13 14.97 8.25
CA PHE A 437 -10.52 16.30 8.72
C PHE A 437 -11.04 16.31 10.17
N LEU A 438 -11.57 15.18 10.67
CA LEU A 438 -12.18 15.10 12.01
C LEU A 438 -11.17 15.08 13.16
N HIS A 439 -9.87 14.88 12.88
CA HIS A 439 -8.79 14.73 13.87
C HIS A 439 -8.72 15.86 14.91
N LYS A 440 -9.18 17.07 14.57
CA LYS A 440 -8.95 18.27 15.39
C LYS A 440 -9.89 18.45 16.58
N ASN A 441 -11.07 17.82 16.65
CA ASN A 441 -12.11 18.29 17.60
C ASN A 441 -13.03 17.25 18.28
N SER A 442 -12.99 15.95 17.96
CA SER A 442 -13.81 14.91 18.63
C SER A 442 -13.40 13.50 18.20
N SER A 443 -13.85 12.45 18.93
CA SER A 443 -13.78 11.07 18.41
C SER A 443 -14.60 10.97 17.12
N CYS A 444 -14.01 10.44 16.05
CA CYS A 444 -14.66 10.22 14.75
C CYS A 444 -15.28 8.83 14.62
N GLN A 445 -15.17 8.01 15.66
CA GLN A 445 -15.63 6.63 15.67
C GLN A 445 -17.12 6.54 15.30
N GLY A 446 -17.41 6.02 14.11
CA GLY A 446 -18.77 5.83 13.60
C GLY A 446 -19.40 7.03 12.89
N THR A 447 -18.71 8.18 12.83
CA THR A 447 -19.19 9.35 12.07
C THR A 447 -19.32 8.99 10.59
N GLN A 448 -20.45 9.32 9.98
CA GLN A 448 -20.67 9.05 8.56
C GLN A 448 -20.43 10.33 7.73
N ILE A 449 -19.57 10.21 6.71
CA ILE A 449 -19.30 11.26 5.72
C ILE A 449 -19.66 10.69 4.35
N GLY A 450 -20.78 11.13 3.79
CA GLY A 450 -21.34 10.52 2.58
C GLY A 450 -21.69 9.04 2.79
N GLN A 451 -21.04 8.16 2.05
CA GLN A 451 -21.14 6.69 2.18
C GLN A 451 -20.05 6.08 3.07
N SER A 452 -19.02 6.87 3.41
CA SER A 452 -17.90 6.41 4.22
C SER A 452 -18.22 6.50 5.71
N VAL A 453 -17.77 5.51 6.46
CA VAL A 453 -17.83 5.47 7.92
C VAL A 453 -16.42 5.71 8.44
N CYS A 454 -16.28 6.68 9.34
CA CYS A 454 -15.03 7.07 9.93
C CYS A 454 -14.70 6.22 11.16
N LEU A 455 -13.43 5.91 11.31
CA LEU A 455 -12.85 5.15 12.40
C LEU A 455 -11.66 5.90 12.96
N GLN A 456 -11.51 5.85 14.28
CA GLN A 456 -10.33 6.37 14.94
C GLN A 456 -9.30 5.26 15.08
N THR A 457 -8.11 5.46 14.50
CA THR A 457 -6.98 4.55 14.62
C THR A 457 -6.33 4.67 16.00
N GLN A 458 -5.38 3.77 16.30
CA GLN A 458 -4.61 3.81 17.55
C GLN A 458 -3.78 5.11 17.69
N ASP A 459 -3.33 5.66 16.56
CA ASP A 459 -2.62 6.95 16.50
C ASP A 459 -3.55 8.17 16.60
N LEU A 460 -4.81 7.95 16.94
CA LEU A 460 -5.87 8.95 17.03
C LEU A 460 -6.24 9.61 15.69
N ILE A 461 -5.75 9.09 14.57
CA ILE A 461 -6.06 9.53 13.21
C ILE A 461 -7.44 9.02 12.81
N CYS A 462 -8.19 9.85 12.09
CA CYS A 462 -9.52 9.51 11.62
C CYS A 462 -9.48 9.03 10.17
N LEU A 463 -9.60 7.73 9.95
CA LEU A 463 -9.61 7.13 8.62
C LEU A 463 -11.02 6.71 8.22
N SER A 464 -11.34 6.73 6.93
CA SER A 464 -12.49 5.98 6.45
C SER A 464 -12.15 4.50 6.40
N CYS A 465 -13.15 3.61 6.43
CA CYS A 465 -12.91 2.19 6.24
C CYS A 465 -12.07 1.92 4.98
N GLU A 466 -12.33 2.62 3.87
CA GLU A 466 -11.60 2.44 2.61
C GLU A 466 -10.10 2.78 2.69
N GLN A 467 -9.69 3.58 3.67
CA GLN A 467 -8.30 3.95 3.90
C GLN A 467 -7.54 2.95 4.78
N ILE A 468 -8.24 2.01 5.43
CA ILE A 468 -7.62 0.97 6.26
C ILE A 468 -7.06 -0.11 5.35
N SER A 469 -5.73 -0.17 5.29
CA SER A 469 -4.99 -1.17 4.52
C SER A 469 -4.81 -2.49 5.26
N ASP A 470 -4.75 -2.47 6.59
CA ASP A 470 -4.63 -3.68 7.40
C ASP A 470 -5.96 -4.44 7.46
N ILE A 471 -5.91 -5.70 7.03
CA ILE A 471 -7.10 -6.56 6.95
C ILE A 471 -7.64 -6.88 8.34
N CYS A 472 -6.76 -7.07 9.32
CA CYS A 472 -7.13 -7.42 10.68
C CYS A 472 -7.82 -6.25 11.37
N GLU A 473 -7.26 -5.04 11.25
CA GLU A 473 -7.91 -3.82 11.74
C GLU A 473 -9.29 -3.63 11.11
N CYS A 474 -9.43 -3.83 9.80
CA CYS A 474 -10.75 -3.78 9.15
C CYS A 474 -11.73 -4.81 9.73
N MET A 475 -11.28 -6.06 9.90
CA MET A 475 -12.10 -7.16 10.37
C MET A 475 -12.46 -7.05 11.86
N GLU A 476 -11.66 -6.39 12.70
CA GLU A 476 -12.04 -6.07 14.08
C GLU A 476 -13.16 -5.05 14.18
N LYS A 477 -13.36 -4.25 13.12
CA LYS A 477 -14.37 -3.19 13.07
C LYS A 477 -15.61 -3.62 12.29
N VAL A 478 -16.05 -4.88 12.44
CA VAL A 478 -17.23 -5.45 11.74
C VAL A 478 -18.51 -4.62 11.88
N GLU A 479 -18.64 -3.83 12.94
CA GLU A 479 -19.81 -2.97 13.14
C GLU A 479 -19.82 -1.75 12.23
N TYR A 480 -18.68 -1.39 11.63
CA TYR A 480 -18.46 -0.17 10.86
C TYR A 480 -18.01 -0.47 9.42
N CYS A 481 -17.22 -1.52 9.26
CA CYS A 481 -16.61 -1.90 7.99
C CYS A 481 -16.83 -3.38 7.68
N THR A 482 -16.75 -3.70 6.39
CA THR A 482 -16.62 -5.05 5.88
C THR A 482 -15.42 -5.15 4.98
N TYR A 483 -14.67 -6.22 5.13
CA TYR A 483 -13.56 -6.50 4.22
C TYR A 483 -14.08 -7.13 2.93
N ASN A 484 -13.87 -6.46 1.80
CA ASN A 484 -14.16 -7.01 0.47
C ASN A 484 -12.92 -7.71 -0.07
N ILE A 485 -13.01 -9.04 0.00
CA ILE A 485 -12.00 -9.98 -0.49
C ILE A 485 -11.62 -9.74 -1.95
N GLN A 486 -12.60 -9.62 -2.85
CA GLN A 486 -12.33 -9.56 -4.29
C GLN A 486 -11.56 -8.28 -4.66
N LYS A 487 -11.84 -7.21 -3.93
CA LYS A 487 -11.18 -5.91 -4.10
C LYS A 487 -9.98 -5.73 -3.18
N ASN A 488 -9.65 -6.73 -2.36
CA ASN A 488 -8.60 -6.70 -1.34
C ASN A 488 -8.62 -5.40 -0.51
N ARG A 489 -9.81 -4.92 -0.13
CA ARG A 489 -9.97 -3.61 0.52
C ARG A 489 -11.09 -3.62 1.56
N CYS A 490 -10.92 -2.79 2.58
CA CYS A 490 -11.96 -2.52 3.55
C CYS A 490 -13.03 -1.58 2.94
N ILE A 491 -14.30 -1.80 3.27
CA ILE A 491 -15.44 -1.04 2.75
C ILE A 491 -16.34 -0.61 3.90
N SER A 492 -16.77 0.65 3.90
CA SER A 492 -17.70 1.19 4.88
C SER A 492 -19.06 0.49 4.83
N GLN A 493 -19.64 0.24 6.01
CA GLN A 493 -21.04 -0.15 6.16
C GLN A 493 -21.88 1.05 6.61
N PRO A 494 -22.35 1.91 5.70
CA PRO A 494 -23.24 3.01 6.07
C PRO A 494 -24.55 2.48 6.66
N CYS A 495 -25.20 3.26 7.53
CA CYS A 495 -26.43 2.81 8.22
C CYS A 495 -27.52 2.34 7.25
N GLN A 496 -27.57 2.93 6.05
CA GLN A 496 -28.54 2.63 5.01
C GLN A 496 -28.48 1.18 4.50
N ASN A 497 -27.38 0.46 4.75
CA ASN A 497 -27.22 -0.94 4.34
C ASN A 497 -27.92 -1.94 5.27
N TYR A 498 -28.38 -1.51 6.45
CA TYR A 498 -29.01 -2.40 7.42
C TYR A 498 -30.53 -2.36 7.34
N ASN A 499 -31.13 -3.53 7.53
CA ASN A 499 -32.57 -3.66 7.74
C ASN A 499 -32.93 -3.44 9.22
N LYS A 500 -34.22 -3.57 9.55
CA LYS A 500 -34.73 -3.40 10.92
C LYS A 500 -34.05 -4.27 11.97
N GLN A 501 -33.75 -5.53 11.63
CA GLN A 501 -33.19 -6.50 12.56
C GLN A 501 -31.69 -6.31 12.76
N SER A 502 -30.99 -5.86 11.71
CA SER A 502 -29.53 -5.68 11.70
C SER A 502 -29.07 -4.26 11.96
N CYS A 503 -29.98 -3.29 12.17
CA CYS A 503 -29.63 -1.87 12.37
C CYS A 503 -28.86 -1.69 13.70
N PRO A 504 -27.57 -1.30 13.67
CA PRO A 504 -26.74 -1.30 14.87
C PRO A 504 -27.08 -0.10 15.76
N LYS A 505 -27.59 -0.38 16.97
CA LYS A 505 -28.15 0.64 17.88
C LYS A 505 -27.12 1.58 18.48
N ASN A 506 -25.83 1.26 18.39
CA ASN A 506 -24.75 2.09 18.94
C ASN A 506 -24.39 3.28 18.04
N ARG A 507 -24.71 3.21 16.73
CA ARG A 507 -24.40 4.29 15.77
C ARG A 507 -25.53 4.65 14.82
N CYS A 508 -26.51 3.76 14.66
CA CYS A 508 -27.65 3.96 13.81
C CYS A 508 -28.96 3.97 14.61
N TYR A 509 -30.01 4.49 13.98
CA TYR A 509 -31.38 4.51 14.44
C TYR A 509 -32.26 4.00 13.30
N PHE A 510 -33.15 3.05 13.60
CA PHE A 510 -34.10 2.55 12.60
C PHE A 510 -35.32 3.47 12.54
N TYR A 511 -35.51 4.14 11.40
CA TYR A 511 -36.60 5.07 11.18
C TYR A 511 -37.84 4.35 10.65
N GLU A 512 -38.72 3.95 11.58
CA GLU A 512 -39.92 3.14 11.29
C GLU A 512 -40.81 3.72 10.19
N GLN A 513 -40.95 5.05 10.09
CA GLN A 513 -41.82 5.65 9.07
C GLN A 513 -41.36 5.35 7.63
N HIS A 514 -40.05 5.24 7.40
CA HIS A 514 -39.48 5.02 6.07
C HIS A 514 -38.87 3.62 5.93
N GLN A 515 -38.88 2.82 7.00
CA GLN A 515 -38.28 1.49 7.05
C GLN A 515 -36.79 1.49 6.64
N ILE A 516 -36.06 2.54 7.01
CA ILE A 516 -34.63 2.70 6.73
C ILE A 516 -33.82 2.85 8.02
N CYS A 517 -32.61 2.32 8.04
CA CYS A 517 -31.65 2.57 9.11
C CYS A 517 -30.81 3.81 8.76
N ILE A 518 -30.73 4.77 9.67
CA ILE A 518 -30.04 6.06 9.47
C ILE A 518 -29.03 6.30 10.60
N PRO A 519 -27.97 7.09 10.39
CA PRO A 519 -27.04 7.40 11.48
C PRO A 519 -27.70 8.24 12.57
N GLN A 520 -27.37 7.98 13.83
CA GLN A 520 -27.81 8.82 14.95
C GLN A 520 -27.26 10.24 14.81
N CYS A 521 -27.94 11.22 15.40
CA CYS A 521 -27.63 12.63 15.21
C CYS A 521 -26.15 12.95 15.45
N GLN A 522 -25.55 12.41 16.52
CA GLN A 522 -24.16 12.67 16.88
C GLN A 522 -23.13 12.16 15.85
N PHE A 523 -23.52 11.26 14.95
CA PHE A 523 -22.64 10.73 13.89
C PHE A 523 -22.86 11.42 12.53
N GLN A 524 -23.71 12.45 12.47
CA GLN A 524 -23.92 13.27 11.28
C GLN A 524 -22.90 14.40 11.24
N SER A 525 -22.07 14.44 10.20
CA SER A 525 -21.02 15.45 10.03
C SER A 525 -21.49 16.72 9.34
N SER A 526 -22.59 16.68 8.59
CA SER A 526 -23.07 17.84 7.82
C SER A 526 -24.40 18.42 8.33
N LYS A 527 -24.50 19.75 8.28
CA LYS A 527 -25.72 20.50 8.63
C LYS A 527 -26.93 20.05 7.83
N THR A 528 -26.74 19.83 6.53
CA THR A 528 -27.82 19.38 5.63
C THR A 528 -28.31 17.98 5.96
N GLN A 529 -27.43 17.03 6.33
CA GLN A 529 -27.88 15.69 6.75
C GLN A 529 -28.59 15.76 8.10
N CYS A 530 -28.06 16.53 9.05
CA CYS A 530 -28.68 16.73 10.37
C CYS A 530 -30.11 17.29 10.25
N GLN A 531 -30.29 18.34 9.46
CA GLN A 531 -31.58 19.03 9.31
C GLN A 531 -32.64 18.22 8.52
N LYS A 532 -32.24 17.19 7.77
CA LYS A 532 -33.20 16.28 7.10
C LYS A 532 -33.93 15.37 8.09
N LEU A 533 -33.39 15.21 9.30
CA LEU A 533 -33.94 14.35 10.33
C LEU A 533 -34.71 15.20 11.34
N THR A 534 -36.02 14.96 11.46
CA THR A 534 -36.89 15.67 12.41
C THR A 534 -36.51 15.48 13.87
N LEU A 535 -35.70 14.45 14.17
CA LEU A 535 -35.21 14.12 15.50
C LEU A 535 -33.88 14.81 15.83
N CYS A 536 -33.25 15.51 14.89
CA CYS A 536 -31.94 16.12 15.08
C CYS A 536 -32.00 17.65 14.98
N ILE A 537 -31.16 18.33 15.77
CA ILE A 537 -30.92 19.78 15.70
C ILE A 537 -29.44 20.02 15.47
N TRP A 538 -29.13 20.99 14.60
CA TRP A 538 -27.76 21.46 14.40
C TRP A 538 -27.48 22.65 15.33
N ASP A 539 -26.52 22.47 16.24
CA ASP A 539 -26.01 23.48 17.15
C ASP A 539 -24.51 23.67 16.91
N GLU A 540 -24.12 24.85 16.42
CA GLU A 540 -22.73 25.18 16.07
C GLU A 540 -21.80 25.25 17.29
N TYR A 541 -22.35 25.27 18.51
CA TYR A 541 -21.59 25.34 19.76
C TYR A 541 -21.37 23.97 20.42
N GLN A 542 -22.04 22.92 19.95
CA GLN A 542 -21.93 21.55 20.48
C GLN A 542 -20.88 20.74 19.70
N ARG A 543 -20.32 19.71 20.35
CA ARG A 543 -19.39 18.77 19.73
C ARG A 543 -19.81 17.33 20.07
N PRO A 544 -20.36 16.57 19.12
CA PRO A 544 -20.62 16.93 17.72
C PRO A 544 -21.77 17.97 17.58
N PRO A 545 -21.81 18.74 16.48
CA PRO A 545 -22.78 19.82 16.30
C PRO A 545 -24.21 19.33 16.03
N CYS A 546 -24.39 18.10 15.56
CA CYS A 546 -25.72 17.52 15.37
C CYS A 546 -26.12 16.72 16.61
N ILE A 547 -27.19 17.15 17.30
CA ILE A 547 -27.65 16.56 18.57
C ILE A 547 -29.11 16.10 18.48
N ASP A 548 -29.49 15.14 19.31
CA ASP A 548 -30.87 14.67 19.40
C ASP A 548 -31.77 15.72 20.07
N THR A 549 -32.92 16.02 19.45
CA THR A 549 -33.96 16.90 19.99
C THR A 549 -34.44 16.51 21.39
N GLN A 550 -34.44 15.21 21.72
CA GLN A 550 -34.83 14.72 23.05
C GLN A 550 -33.79 15.10 24.09
N TYR A 551 -32.50 14.97 23.76
CA TYR A 551 -31.40 15.37 24.63
C TYR A 551 -31.45 16.87 24.99
N VAL A 552 -31.84 17.73 24.03
CA VAL A 552 -32.03 19.16 24.30
C VAL A 552 -33.18 19.39 25.28
N LYS A 553 -34.31 18.68 25.14
CA LYS A 553 -35.46 18.85 26.05
C LYS A 553 -35.11 18.45 27.48
N ASP A 554 -34.37 17.35 27.64
CA ASP A 554 -33.97 16.86 28.96
C ASP A 554 -32.95 17.79 29.62
N ASN A 555 -31.96 18.29 28.87
CA ASN A 555 -30.97 19.23 29.40
C ASN A 555 -31.52 20.64 29.66
N VAL A 556 -32.43 21.14 28.81
CA VAL A 556 -33.10 22.42 29.06
C VAL A 556 -33.97 22.32 30.32
N LEU A 557 -34.68 21.20 30.54
CA LEU A 557 -35.39 20.97 31.80
C LEU A 557 -34.42 20.98 32.99
N THR A 558 -33.28 20.33 32.86
CA THR A 558 -32.28 20.21 33.93
C THR A 558 -31.64 21.56 34.25
N ASN A 559 -31.28 22.36 33.24
CA ASN A 559 -30.72 23.70 33.44
C ASN A 559 -31.77 24.66 34.04
N ILE A 560 -33.03 24.60 33.62
CA ILE A 560 -34.11 25.38 34.24
C ILE A 560 -34.32 24.98 35.71
N LEU A 561 -34.16 23.70 36.05
CA LEU A 561 -34.25 23.21 37.44
C LEU A 561 -33.04 23.64 38.27
N VAL A 562 -31.83 23.64 37.69
CA VAL A 562 -30.60 24.11 38.34
C VAL A 562 -30.66 25.62 38.55
N ASP A 563 -31.07 26.43 37.56
CA ASP A 563 -31.22 27.88 37.72
C ASP A 563 -32.26 28.22 38.78
N LYS A 564 -33.41 27.51 38.80
CA LYS A 564 -34.42 27.67 39.86
C LYS A 564 -33.93 27.21 41.23
N ALA A 565 -33.04 26.22 41.30
CA ALA A 565 -32.42 25.79 42.55
C ALA A 565 -31.36 26.80 43.01
N LEU A 566 -30.57 27.36 42.09
CA LEU A 566 -29.57 28.39 42.36
C LEU A 566 -30.22 29.67 42.86
N ASP A 567 -31.31 30.11 42.24
CA ASP A 567 -32.13 31.25 42.71
C ASP A 567 -32.70 31.00 44.11
N ARG A 568 -33.11 29.75 44.42
CA ARG A 568 -33.56 29.37 45.76
C ARG A 568 -32.43 29.36 46.79
N VAL A 569 -31.23 28.95 46.40
CA VAL A 569 -30.06 28.99 47.29
C VAL A 569 -29.62 30.44 47.52
N LEU A 570 -29.58 31.26 46.48
CA LEU A 570 -29.24 32.69 46.55
C LEU A 570 -30.23 33.50 47.40
N THR A 571 -31.50 33.11 47.41
CA THR A 571 -32.52 33.72 48.30
C THR A 571 -32.44 33.22 49.74
N LEU A 572 -31.84 32.05 50.02
CA LEU A 572 -31.64 31.51 51.37
C LEU A 572 -30.32 31.96 52.02
N ILE A 573 -29.30 32.32 51.23
CA ILE A 573 -28.03 32.88 51.72
C ILE A 573 -28.21 34.08 52.69
N PRO A 574 -29.05 35.10 52.40
CA PRO A 574 -29.28 36.19 53.36
C PRO A 574 -30.00 35.74 54.64
N PHE A 575 -30.82 34.68 54.57
CA PHE A 575 -31.50 34.11 55.73
C PHE A 575 -30.53 33.37 56.67
N PHE A 576 -29.56 32.64 56.12
CA PHE A 576 -28.50 32.00 56.92
C PHE A 576 -27.50 33.00 57.50
N LEU A 577 -27.19 34.08 56.78
CA LEU A 577 -26.36 35.17 57.29
C LEU A 577 -27.04 35.95 58.44
N LEU A 578 -28.37 36.01 58.48
CA LEU A 578 -29.14 36.60 59.58
C LEU A 578 -29.28 35.69 60.81
N LEU A 579 -29.06 34.38 60.66
CA LEU A 579 -29.14 33.38 61.75
C LEU A 579 -27.80 33.17 62.49
N GLN A 580 -26.71 33.73 61.96
CA GLN A 580 -25.38 33.72 62.59
C GLN A 580 -25.00 35.05 63.27
N LEU A 581 -25.87 36.06 63.20
CA LEU A 581 -25.85 37.28 63.98
C LEU A 581 -26.89 37.17 65.11
#